data_AF-A0A8H8TW14-F1
#
_entry.id   AF-A0A8H8TW14-F1
#
_cell.length_a   1.000
_cell.length_b   1.000
_cell.length_c   1.000
_cell.angle_alpha   90.00
_cell.angle_beta   90.00
_cell.angle_gamma   90.00
#
_symmetry.space_group_name_H-M   'P 1'
#
loop_
_entity.id
_entity.type
_entity.pdbx_description
1 polymer ?
#
loop_
_entity_poly.entity_id
_entity_poly.type
_entity_poly.pdbx_seq_one_letter_code
_entity_poly.pdbx_strand_id
1 'polypeptide(L)'
;MSNYGIEGVVPDSAGLKSLATGIVLHPPLLKCAGRGPPLILITASSLSLQPTSDVPEPPQKWAEEGFTVVKIQNSVCREVNDAQRAFSVAESAFEECTACEGSKIGVLVYGYTVWETVKEVVASKPNIVAAVVYADASTPTSETITIPILYHVAGKAEKLQKSNGSTIHEYPKTTSPYFASPGHDLFHYSSESVSHTRNLTFLKKHMGGPYFDLEDIWDQHTYFEFAERSVEKTMGTMVEEPYVNHIPTAGGIGRGHLSHFYRHHFIFNNPDDTELELVSRTVGIDRVIDEFVFSFTHTKEIDWLLPGVPPTGKAVRVPFTSVVNIRGDRLYHEHIAWDQASVLVQLGLMPEYLPYPYPLSDGTIPGKGKRFEYKVPAAGADTAKKILDRNSVPSNEMFGHKIREVDI
;
A
#
# COMPACT_ATOMS: atom_id res chain seq x y z
N MET A 1 23.80 -15.49 27.58
CA MET A 1 23.09 -16.74 27.24
C MET A 1 21.70 -16.67 27.83
N SER A 2 20.73 -16.31 27.00
CA SER A 2 19.29 -16.39 27.27
C SER A 2 18.65 -16.40 25.89
N ASN A 3 18.50 -17.61 25.33
CA ASN A 3 17.87 -17.85 24.03
C ASN A 3 16.38 -17.52 24.15
N TYR A 4 15.96 -16.37 23.63
CA TYR A 4 14.57 -16.20 23.21
C TYR A 4 14.44 -16.82 21.82
N GLY A 5 14.13 -18.12 21.81
CA GLY A 5 13.65 -18.80 20.63
C GLY A 5 12.28 -18.22 20.28
N ILE A 6 12.26 -17.32 19.30
CA ILE A 6 11.07 -17.09 18.49
C ILE A 6 11.16 -18.15 17.40
N GLU A 7 10.70 -19.36 17.71
CA GLU A 7 10.30 -20.29 16.68
C GLU A 7 9.20 -19.58 15.90
N GLY A 8 9.49 -19.25 14.64
CA GLY A 8 8.51 -18.72 13.71
C GLY A 8 7.40 -19.75 13.55
N VAL A 9 6.32 -19.54 14.30
CA VAL A 9 5.04 -20.17 14.02
C VAL A 9 4.67 -19.70 12.61
N VAL A 10 4.74 -20.63 11.65
CA VAL A 10 4.11 -20.45 10.33
C VAL A 10 2.67 -20.02 10.61
N PRO A 11 2.19 -18.88 10.10
CA PRO A 11 0.86 -18.39 10.44
C PRO A 11 -0.14 -19.50 10.18
N ASP A 12 -0.92 -19.83 11.20
CA ASP A 12 -2.00 -20.80 11.11
C ASP A 12 -2.93 -20.31 10.01
N SER A 13 -2.95 -21.02 8.87
CA SER A 13 -3.75 -20.72 7.69
C SER A 13 -5.21 -20.97 8.00
N ALA A 14 -5.78 -20.15 8.88
CA ALA A 14 -7.11 -20.33 9.42
C ALA A 14 -8.12 -20.32 8.25
N GLY A 15 -8.71 -21.49 7.97
CA GLY A 15 -9.78 -21.64 6.99
C GLY A 15 -9.39 -22.12 5.60
N LEU A 16 -8.10 -22.37 5.28
CA LEU A 16 -7.75 -22.99 4.00
C LEU A 16 -8.33 -24.41 3.90
N LYS A 17 -9.15 -24.66 2.86
CA LYS A 17 -9.74 -25.98 2.58
C LYS A 17 -9.23 -26.50 1.25
N SER A 18 -8.48 -27.61 1.28
CA SER A 18 -8.07 -28.31 0.06
C SER A 18 -9.30 -28.93 -0.60
N LEU A 19 -9.53 -28.59 -1.88
CA LEU A 19 -10.65 -29.12 -2.67
C LEU A 19 -10.18 -30.27 -3.58
N ALA A 20 -8.99 -30.10 -4.17
CA ALA A 20 -8.30 -31.09 -4.98
C ALA A 20 -6.80 -30.74 -5.03
N THR A 21 -5.98 -31.63 -5.61
CA THR A 21 -4.57 -31.33 -5.87
C THR A 21 -4.45 -30.04 -6.70
N GLY A 22 -3.81 -29.02 -6.14
CA GLY A 22 -3.64 -27.71 -6.78
C GLY A 22 -4.87 -26.80 -6.77
N ILE A 23 -5.95 -27.16 -6.05
CA ILE A 23 -7.14 -26.32 -5.89
C ILE A 23 -7.46 -26.15 -4.39
N VAL A 24 -7.51 -24.91 -3.93
CA VAL A 24 -7.71 -24.58 -2.51
C VAL A 24 -8.72 -23.45 -2.37
N LEU A 25 -9.67 -23.60 -1.45
CA LEU A 25 -10.61 -22.56 -1.02
C LEU A 25 -10.04 -21.79 0.18
N HIS A 26 -10.15 -20.48 0.14
CA HIS A 26 -9.85 -19.56 1.22
C HIS A 26 -11.09 -18.68 1.51
N PRO A 27 -11.73 -18.81 2.68
CA PRO A 27 -12.78 -17.90 3.11
C PRO A 27 -12.24 -16.46 3.30
N PRO A 28 -13.11 -15.43 3.30
CA PRO A 28 -12.72 -14.06 3.62
C PRO A 28 -12.03 -13.95 4.98
N LEU A 29 -10.96 -13.15 5.07
CA LEU A 29 -10.20 -12.88 6.29
C LEU A 29 -10.60 -11.53 6.89
N LEU A 30 -11.79 -11.49 7.49
CA LEU A 30 -12.38 -10.29 8.12
C LEU A 30 -12.33 -10.38 9.65
N LYS A 31 -12.40 -9.25 10.37
CA LYS A 31 -12.46 -9.19 11.85
C LYS A 31 -13.69 -9.88 12.40
N CYS A 32 -14.84 -9.62 11.78
CA CYS A 32 -16.09 -10.30 12.09
C CYS A 32 -16.28 -11.50 11.15
N ALA A 33 -17.16 -12.44 11.50
CA ALA A 33 -17.57 -13.54 10.62
C ALA A 33 -18.34 -13.00 9.40
N GLY A 34 -17.61 -12.38 8.47
CA GLY A 34 -18.12 -11.72 7.29
C GLY A 34 -18.22 -12.67 6.11
N ARG A 35 -19.03 -12.28 5.15
CA ARG A 35 -19.22 -13.00 3.88
C ARG A 35 -18.64 -12.18 2.74
N GLY A 36 -18.24 -12.86 1.68
CA GLY A 36 -17.51 -12.26 0.58
C GLY A 36 -17.86 -12.85 -0.77
N PRO A 37 -17.82 -12.05 -1.85
CA PRO A 37 -18.14 -12.54 -3.17
C PRO A 37 -17.08 -13.52 -3.71
N PRO A 38 -17.50 -14.44 -4.59
CA PRO A 38 -16.64 -15.49 -5.11
C PRO A 38 -15.59 -14.94 -6.10
N LEU A 39 -14.33 -15.30 -5.88
CA LEU A 39 -13.20 -14.93 -6.72
C LEU A 39 -12.35 -16.15 -7.04
N ILE A 40 -12.10 -16.41 -8.32
CA ILE A 40 -11.20 -17.46 -8.77
C ILE A 40 -9.84 -16.84 -9.10
N LEU A 41 -8.77 -17.35 -8.51
CA LEU A 41 -7.40 -16.95 -8.80
C LEU A 41 -6.65 -18.10 -9.49
N ILE A 42 -6.06 -17.84 -10.64
CA ILE A 42 -5.16 -18.79 -11.30
C ILE A 42 -3.72 -18.30 -11.12
N THR A 43 -2.92 -19.04 -10.36
CA THR A 43 -1.54 -18.67 -10.01
C THR A 43 -0.53 -19.62 -10.65
N ALA A 44 0.69 -19.16 -10.88
CA ALA A 44 1.77 -20.03 -11.34
C ALA A 44 2.11 -21.13 -10.31
N SER A 45 2.47 -22.31 -10.80
CA SER A 45 2.82 -23.48 -9.96
C SER A 45 4.29 -23.54 -9.55
N SER A 46 5.16 -22.80 -10.25
CA SER A 46 6.61 -23.03 -10.30
C SER A 46 7.45 -21.81 -9.92
N LEU A 47 6.85 -20.81 -9.27
CA LEU A 47 7.63 -19.70 -8.73
C LEU A 47 8.26 -20.19 -7.44
N SER A 48 9.58 -20.40 -7.45
CA SER A 48 10.36 -20.78 -6.28
C SER A 48 10.25 -19.66 -5.25
N LEU A 49 9.31 -19.79 -4.33
CA LEU A 49 9.07 -18.82 -3.27
C LEU A 49 10.34 -18.69 -2.43
N GLN A 50 10.93 -17.49 -2.42
CA GLN A 50 11.96 -17.17 -1.45
C GLN A 50 11.33 -17.26 -0.04
N PRO A 51 12.00 -17.90 0.94
CA PRO A 51 11.43 -18.14 2.28
C PRO A 51 11.09 -16.89 3.10
N THR A 52 11.41 -15.69 2.61
CA THR A 52 11.49 -14.44 3.40
C THR A 52 10.66 -13.29 2.82
N SER A 53 9.66 -13.56 1.99
CA SER A 53 8.77 -12.49 1.51
C SER A 53 7.82 -12.05 2.63
N ASP A 54 7.91 -10.80 3.07
CA ASP A 54 6.97 -10.11 3.95
C ASP A 54 5.66 -9.73 3.23
N VAL A 55 5.55 -10.08 1.95
CA VAL A 55 4.38 -9.87 1.12
C VAL A 55 3.58 -11.17 1.01
N PRO A 56 2.29 -11.18 1.43
CA PRO A 56 1.48 -12.39 1.37
C PRO A 56 1.18 -12.81 -0.06
N GLU A 57 1.05 -14.13 -0.25
CA GLU A 57 0.63 -14.73 -1.50
C GLU A 57 -0.76 -14.19 -1.94
N PRO A 58 -1.06 -14.13 -3.25
CA PRO A 58 -2.31 -13.57 -3.75
C PRO A 58 -3.59 -14.10 -3.08
N PRO A 59 -3.77 -15.41 -2.79
CA PRO A 59 -4.98 -15.91 -2.14
C PRO A 59 -5.25 -15.28 -0.78
N GLN A 60 -4.21 -15.10 0.05
CA GLN A 60 -4.35 -14.45 1.35
C GLN A 60 -4.69 -12.98 1.16
N LYS A 61 -3.99 -12.27 0.26
CA LYS A 61 -4.25 -10.86 -0.03
C LYS A 61 -5.71 -10.64 -0.44
N TRP A 62 -6.24 -11.45 -1.36
CA TRP A 62 -7.63 -11.32 -1.81
C TRP A 62 -8.65 -11.77 -0.76
N ALA A 63 -8.31 -12.70 0.13
CA ALA A 63 -9.14 -13.04 1.27
C ALA A 63 -9.20 -11.89 2.29
N GLU A 64 -8.08 -11.20 2.56
CA GLU A 64 -8.02 -9.98 3.38
C GLU A 64 -8.86 -8.84 2.78
N GLU A 65 -8.96 -8.76 1.45
CA GLU A 65 -9.87 -7.83 0.74
C GLU A 65 -11.35 -8.15 0.93
N GLY A 66 -11.68 -9.26 1.58
CA GLY A 66 -13.03 -9.71 1.87
C GLY A 66 -13.66 -10.61 0.80
N PHE A 67 -12.88 -11.19 -0.12
CA PHE A 67 -13.39 -12.13 -1.11
C PHE A 67 -13.38 -13.57 -0.58
N THR A 68 -14.31 -14.39 -1.06
CA THR A 68 -14.19 -15.84 -0.93
C THR A 68 -13.39 -16.35 -2.12
N VAL A 69 -12.20 -16.86 -1.87
CA VAL A 69 -11.21 -17.12 -2.91
C VAL A 69 -11.06 -18.61 -3.18
N VAL A 70 -11.11 -19.02 -4.44
CA VAL A 70 -10.60 -20.33 -4.87
C VAL A 70 -9.32 -20.13 -5.68
N LYS A 71 -8.20 -20.60 -5.15
CA LYS A 71 -6.91 -20.68 -5.84
C LYS A 71 -6.87 -21.94 -6.69
N ILE A 72 -6.55 -21.79 -7.97
CA ILE A 72 -6.26 -22.87 -8.91
C ILE A 72 -4.80 -22.70 -9.38
N GLN A 73 -3.97 -23.72 -9.21
CA GLN A 73 -2.63 -23.72 -9.79
C GLN A 73 -2.70 -23.89 -11.31
N ASN A 74 -1.92 -23.12 -12.06
CA ASN A 74 -1.92 -23.19 -13.53
C ASN A 74 -1.58 -24.58 -14.08
N SER A 75 -0.86 -25.42 -13.32
CA SER A 75 -0.53 -26.80 -13.69
C SER A 75 -1.75 -27.73 -13.72
N VAL A 76 -2.88 -27.31 -13.14
CA VAL A 76 -4.18 -27.96 -13.22
C VAL A 76 -4.90 -27.62 -14.52
N CYS A 77 -4.70 -26.43 -15.08
CA CYS A 77 -5.38 -25.95 -16.30
C CYS A 77 -4.52 -26.16 -17.55
N ARG A 78 -4.13 -27.41 -17.86
CA ARG A 78 -3.29 -27.72 -19.03
C ARG A 78 -4.10 -27.76 -20.33
N GLU A 79 -5.29 -28.32 -20.25
CA GLU A 79 -6.25 -28.39 -21.34
C GLU A 79 -7.58 -27.75 -20.97
N VAL A 80 -8.40 -27.41 -21.96
CA VAL A 80 -9.73 -26.81 -21.77
C VAL A 80 -10.63 -27.70 -20.88
N ASN A 81 -10.56 -29.02 -21.04
CA ASN A 81 -11.33 -29.96 -20.22
C ASN A 81 -10.86 -29.98 -18.75
N ASP A 82 -9.57 -29.77 -18.51
CA ASP A 82 -9.05 -29.68 -17.14
C ASP A 82 -9.50 -28.39 -16.47
N ALA A 83 -9.42 -27.28 -17.21
CA ALA A 83 -9.93 -25.99 -16.78
C ALA A 83 -11.44 -26.06 -16.47
N GLN A 84 -12.24 -26.68 -17.33
CA GLN A 84 -13.67 -26.87 -17.10
C GLN A 84 -13.94 -27.60 -15.78
N ARG A 85 -13.21 -28.69 -15.51
CA ARG A 85 -13.33 -29.44 -14.25
C ARG A 85 -12.92 -28.59 -13.04
N ALA A 86 -11.80 -27.87 -13.14
CA ALA A 86 -11.31 -27.02 -12.05
C ALA A 86 -12.30 -25.89 -11.71
N PHE A 87 -12.91 -25.26 -12.71
CA PHE A 87 -13.94 -24.24 -12.50
C PHE A 87 -15.21 -24.83 -11.89
N SER A 88 -15.66 -26.02 -12.31
CA SER A 88 -16.81 -26.68 -11.68
C SER A 88 -16.56 -27.01 -10.20
N VAL A 89 -15.33 -27.40 -9.85
CA VAL A 89 -14.93 -27.61 -8.44
C VAL A 89 -14.98 -26.29 -7.66
N ALA A 90 -14.51 -25.19 -8.26
CA ALA A 90 -14.57 -23.87 -7.64
C ALA A 90 -16.02 -23.40 -7.39
N GLU A 91 -16.90 -23.54 -8.40
CA GLU A 91 -18.32 -23.19 -8.29
C GLU A 91 -19.02 -24.00 -7.18
N SER A 92 -18.81 -25.32 -7.16
CA SER A 92 -19.38 -26.19 -6.11
C SER A 92 -18.89 -25.77 -4.72
N ALA A 93 -17.60 -25.41 -4.60
CA ALA A 93 -17.05 -24.95 -3.33
C ALA A 93 -17.62 -23.60 -2.88
N PHE A 94 -17.93 -22.69 -3.80
CA PHE A 94 -18.62 -21.43 -3.47
C PHE A 94 -20.05 -21.69 -2.99
N GLU A 95 -20.78 -22.60 -3.62
CA GLU A 95 -22.15 -22.97 -3.21
C GLU A 95 -22.19 -23.60 -1.81
N GLU A 96 -21.19 -24.42 -1.47
CA GLU A 96 -21.09 -25.06 -0.16
C GLU A 96 -20.53 -24.14 0.94
N CYS A 97 -19.83 -23.07 0.58
CA CYS A 97 -19.16 -22.20 1.55
C CYS A 97 -20.13 -21.19 2.15
N THR A 98 -20.42 -21.32 3.44
CA THR A 98 -21.31 -20.39 4.18
C THR A 98 -20.78 -18.96 4.28
N ALA A 99 -19.48 -18.76 4.00
CA ALA A 99 -18.84 -17.45 3.94
C ALA A 99 -18.88 -16.83 2.52
N CYS A 100 -19.30 -17.58 1.50
CA CYS A 100 -19.52 -17.06 0.17
C CYS A 100 -20.86 -16.34 0.07
N GLU A 101 -20.87 -15.16 -0.53
CA GLU A 101 -22.10 -14.37 -0.76
C GLU A 101 -22.19 -13.89 -2.20
N GLY A 102 -23.39 -13.91 -2.77
CA GLY A 102 -23.63 -13.47 -4.14
C GLY A 102 -23.26 -14.52 -5.19
N SER A 103 -23.61 -14.22 -6.43
CA SER A 103 -23.51 -15.15 -7.57
C SER A 103 -22.57 -14.68 -8.67
N LYS A 104 -22.05 -13.46 -8.57
CA LYS A 104 -21.15 -12.86 -9.56
C LYS A 104 -19.71 -13.25 -9.24
N ILE A 105 -19.08 -14.00 -10.14
CA ILE A 105 -17.71 -14.49 -9.99
C ILE A 105 -16.75 -13.58 -10.74
N GLY A 106 -15.67 -13.17 -10.08
CA GLY A 106 -14.50 -12.57 -10.71
C GLY A 106 -13.45 -13.64 -10.99
N VAL A 107 -12.65 -13.44 -12.05
CA VAL A 107 -11.50 -14.30 -12.36
C VAL A 107 -10.23 -13.45 -12.46
N LEU A 108 -9.16 -13.88 -11.81
CA LEU A 108 -7.85 -13.24 -11.90
C LEU A 108 -6.81 -14.26 -12.34
N VAL A 109 -6.05 -13.96 -13.39
CA VAL A 109 -5.12 -14.90 -14.01
C VAL A 109 -3.72 -14.29 -14.06
N TYR A 110 -2.81 -14.85 -13.25
CA TYR A 110 -1.40 -14.48 -13.24
C TYR A 110 -0.62 -15.23 -14.33
N GLY A 111 -0.85 -14.84 -15.60
CA GLY A 111 -0.10 -15.35 -16.74
C GLY A 111 -0.98 -15.58 -17.98
N TYR A 112 -0.58 -15.00 -19.11
CA TYR A 112 -1.37 -15.05 -20.35
C TYR A 112 -1.48 -16.46 -20.97
N THR A 113 -0.46 -17.31 -20.85
CA THR A 113 -0.50 -18.66 -21.43
C THR A 113 -1.64 -19.50 -20.88
N VAL A 114 -1.91 -19.44 -19.58
CA VAL A 114 -3.04 -20.16 -18.98
C VAL A 114 -4.36 -19.46 -19.25
N TRP A 115 -4.35 -18.12 -19.42
CA TRP A 115 -5.53 -17.39 -19.88
C TRP A 115 -6.04 -17.93 -21.22
N GLU A 116 -5.17 -18.15 -22.20
CA GLU A 116 -5.54 -18.75 -23.50
C GLU A 116 -6.28 -20.09 -23.36
N THR A 117 -5.93 -20.89 -22.35
CA THR A 117 -6.58 -22.18 -22.07
C THR A 117 -7.95 -22.02 -21.41
N VAL A 118 -8.11 -21.04 -20.51
CA VAL A 118 -9.33 -20.90 -19.68
C VAL A 118 -10.35 -19.90 -20.24
N LYS A 119 -9.97 -19.06 -21.19
CA LYS A 119 -10.80 -17.93 -21.63
C LYS A 119 -12.16 -18.34 -22.23
N GLU A 120 -12.22 -19.47 -22.93
CA GLU A 120 -13.48 -20.03 -23.46
C GLU A 120 -14.35 -20.63 -22.34
N VAL A 121 -13.74 -21.27 -21.34
CA VAL A 121 -14.45 -21.75 -20.14
C VAL A 121 -15.06 -20.58 -19.39
N VAL A 122 -14.28 -19.50 -19.24
CA VAL A 122 -14.72 -18.26 -18.61
C VAL A 122 -15.89 -17.65 -19.38
N ALA A 123 -15.80 -17.55 -20.71
CA ALA A 123 -16.86 -17.00 -21.56
C ALA A 123 -18.14 -17.85 -21.57
N SER A 124 -18.02 -19.17 -21.37
CA SER A 124 -19.17 -20.09 -21.33
C SER A 124 -20.02 -19.98 -20.04
N LYS A 125 -19.50 -19.30 -19.02
CA LYS A 125 -20.09 -19.27 -17.67
C LYS A 125 -20.76 -17.93 -17.38
N PRO A 126 -22.11 -17.87 -17.30
CA PRO A 126 -22.86 -16.61 -17.21
C PRO A 126 -22.71 -15.90 -15.85
N ASN A 127 -22.30 -16.63 -14.81
CA ASN A 127 -21.99 -16.10 -13.49
C ASN A 127 -20.64 -15.39 -13.43
N ILE A 128 -19.72 -15.62 -14.38
CA ILE A 128 -18.45 -14.90 -14.44
C ILE A 128 -18.66 -13.55 -15.12
N VAL A 129 -18.42 -12.47 -14.37
CA VAL A 129 -18.80 -11.11 -14.80
C VAL A 129 -17.62 -10.24 -15.20
N ALA A 130 -16.39 -10.64 -14.87
CA ALA A 130 -15.18 -9.90 -15.17
C ALA A 130 -13.94 -10.79 -15.05
N ALA A 131 -12.93 -10.51 -15.87
CA ALA A 131 -11.62 -11.15 -15.77
C ALA A 131 -10.48 -10.13 -15.70
N VAL A 132 -9.43 -10.47 -14.97
CA VAL A 132 -8.16 -9.75 -14.95
C VAL A 132 -7.05 -10.68 -15.43
N VAL A 133 -6.19 -10.20 -16.30
CA VAL A 133 -5.13 -10.99 -16.90
C VAL A 133 -3.80 -10.26 -16.81
N TYR A 134 -2.79 -10.91 -16.25
CA TYR A 134 -1.41 -10.47 -16.30
C TYR A 134 -0.71 -11.07 -17.51
N ALA A 135 -0.09 -10.19 -18.30
CA ALA A 135 0.47 -10.46 -19.61
C ALA A 135 1.79 -9.71 -19.80
N ASP A 136 2.45 -9.94 -20.93
CA ASP A 136 3.64 -9.20 -21.34
C ASP A 136 3.43 -8.47 -22.68
N ALA A 137 4.38 -7.62 -23.04
CA ALA A 137 4.31 -6.81 -24.26
C ALA A 137 4.20 -7.61 -25.57
N SER A 138 4.51 -8.91 -25.56
CA SER A 138 4.39 -9.79 -26.74
C SER A 138 2.99 -10.39 -26.92
N THR A 139 2.10 -10.17 -25.94
CA THR A 139 0.77 -10.76 -25.89
C THR A 139 -0.16 -10.15 -26.96
N PRO A 140 -0.86 -10.98 -27.77
CA PRO A 140 -1.88 -10.48 -28.69
C PRO A 140 -3.07 -9.93 -27.92
N THR A 141 -3.49 -8.69 -28.21
CA THR A 141 -4.53 -7.97 -27.45
C THR A 141 -5.92 -8.00 -28.09
N SER A 142 -6.09 -8.78 -29.17
CA SER A 142 -7.37 -8.92 -29.85
C SER A 142 -8.13 -10.14 -29.32
N GLU A 143 -9.25 -9.89 -28.65
CA GLU A 143 -10.11 -10.95 -28.09
C GLU A 143 -11.53 -10.86 -28.59
N THR A 144 -12.15 -12.03 -28.76
CA THR A 144 -13.54 -12.22 -29.18
C THR A 144 -14.51 -12.37 -28.00
N ILE A 145 -14.00 -12.29 -26.77
CA ILE A 145 -14.76 -12.53 -25.55
C ILE A 145 -15.60 -11.30 -25.17
N THR A 146 -16.81 -11.56 -24.71
CA THR A 146 -17.83 -10.53 -24.43
C THR A 146 -17.79 -9.98 -23.01
N ILE A 147 -17.20 -10.70 -22.05
CA ILE A 147 -17.07 -10.20 -20.68
C ILE A 147 -16.04 -9.06 -20.61
N PRO A 148 -16.19 -8.10 -19.69
CA PRO A 148 -15.16 -7.08 -19.44
C PRO A 148 -13.84 -7.69 -18.97
N ILE A 149 -12.73 -7.20 -19.51
CA ILE A 149 -11.39 -7.69 -19.16
C ILE A 149 -10.43 -6.54 -18.83
N LEU A 150 -9.65 -6.71 -17.76
CA LEU A 150 -8.55 -5.82 -17.38
C LEU A 150 -7.20 -6.50 -17.62
N TYR A 151 -6.37 -5.91 -18.47
CA TYR A 151 -5.02 -6.37 -18.77
C TYR A 151 -3.97 -5.56 -18.01
N HIS A 152 -3.05 -6.27 -17.37
CA HIS A 152 -1.79 -5.72 -16.86
C HIS A 152 -0.63 -6.26 -17.69
N VAL A 153 -0.02 -5.38 -18.49
CA VAL A 153 1.00 -5.74 -19.47
C VAL A 153 2.37 -5.31 -18.96
N ALA A 154 3.25 -6.29 -18.72
CA ALA A 154 4.64 -6.05 -18.40
C ALA A 154 5.41 -5.55 -19.64
N GLY A 155 6.10 -4.44 -19.51
CA GLY A 155 6.81 -3.78 -20.60
C GLY A 155 5.92 -2.74 -21.31
N LYS A 156 6.34 -2.36 -22.52
CA LYS A 156 5.63 -1.41 -23.38
C LYS A 156 5.23 -2.15 -24.66
N ALA A 157 3.93 -2.28 -24.93
CA ALA A 157 3.46 -2.96 -26.12
C ALA A 157 3.64 -2.04 -27.35
N GLU A 158 4.11 -2.59 -28.46
CA GLU A 158 4.28 -1.81 -29.70
C GLU A 158 2.94 -1.49 -30.38
N LYS A 159 1.92 -2.33 -30.18
CA LYS A 159 0.55 -2.15 -30.71
C LYS A 159 -0.47 -2.70 -29.73
N LEU A 160 -1.11 -1.81 -28.96
CA LEU A 160 -2.29 -2.16 -28.17
C LEU A 160 -3.54 -2.07 -29.05
N GLN A 161 -4.16 -3.20 -29.36
CA GLN A 161 -5.51 -3.20 -29.91
C GLN A 161 -6.49 -3.37 -28.75
N LYS A 162 -7.24 -2.32 -28.44
CA LYS A 162 -8.33 -2.42 -27.48
C LYS A 162 -9.46 -3.21 -28.14
N SER A 163 -9.78 -4.40 -27.66
CA SER A 163 -11.09 -5.01 -27.94
C SER A 163 -12.20 -4.19 -27.24
N ASN A 164 -13.42 -4.24 -27.77
CA ASN A 164 -14.55 -3.50 -27.20
C ASN A 164 -14.78 -3.94 -25.75
N GLY A 165 -14.52 -3.04 -24.79
CA GLY A 165 -14.76 -3.27 -23.36
C GLY A 165 -13.51 -3.61 -22.53
N SER A 166 -12.36 -3.87 -23.16
CA SER A 166 -11.11 -4.18 -22.45
C SER A 166 -10.37 -2.93 -21.98
N THR A 167 -9.87 -2.95 -20.74
CA THR A 167 -8.99 -1.92 -20.18
C THR A 167 -7.57 -2.47 -20.11
N ILE A 168 -6.57 -1.69 -20.52
CA ILE A 168 -5.17 -2.12 -20.55
C ILE A 168 -4.30 -1.11 -19.80
N HIS A 169 -3.46 -1.63 -18.91
CA HIS A 169 -2.41 -0.88 -18.23
C HIS A 169 -1.04 -1.48 -18.50
N GLU A 170 -0.10 -0.62 -18.89
CA GLU A 170 1.29 -1.00 -19.15
C GLU A 170 2.19 -0.68 -17.96
N TYR A 171 3.21 -1.50 -17.76
CA TYR A 171 4.22 -1.37 -16.71
C TYR A 171 5.63 -1.39 -17.34
N PRO A 172 6.12 -0.25 -17.86
CA PRO A 172 7.34 -0.20 -18.66
C PRO A 172 8.62 -0.64 -17.93
N LYS A 173 8.63 -0.56 -16.59
CA LYS A 173 9.78 -0.94 -15.76
C LYS A 173 9.83 -2.44 -15.43
N THR A 174 8.77 -3.19 -15.73
CA THR A 174 8.67 -4.63 -15.44
C THR A 174 8.84 -5.43 -16.73
N THR A 175 9.45 -6.60 -16.65
CA THR A 175 9.80 -7.42 -17.83
C THR A 175 9.03 -8.74 -17.91
N SER A 176 8.24 -9.08 -16.89
CA SER A 176 7.57 -10.37 -16.77
C SER A 176 6.12 -10.20 -16.32
N PRO A 177 5.17 -11.02 -16.81
CA PRO A 177 3.78 -11.01 -16.34
C PRO A 177 3.66 -11.36 -14.85
N TYR A 178 4.70 -11.97 -14.26
CA TYR A 178 4.72 -12.36 -12.85
C TYR A 178 5.14 -11.20 -11.92
N PHE A 179 5.24 -9.95 -12.40
CA PHE A 179 5.64 -8.82 -11.54
C PHE A 179 4.75 -8.59 -10.31
N ALA A 180 3.52 -9.11 -10.36
CA ALA A 180 2.53 -9.04 -9.28
C ALA A 180 2.40 -10.36 -8.48
N SER A 181 3.28 -11.33 -8.70
CA SER A 181 3.39 -12.54 -7.90
C SER A 181 4.58 -12.37 -6.95
N PRO A 182 4.39 -12.43 -5.62
CA PRO A 182 5.47 -12.28 -4.66
C PRO A 182 6.40 -13.50 -4.63
N GLY A 183 7.50 -13.40 -3.87
CA GLY A 183 8.39 -14.53 -3.59
C GLY A 183 9.43 -14.84 -4.66
N HIS A 184 9.68 -13.98 -5.65
CA HIS A 184 10.73 -14.19 -6.66
C HIS A 184 11.31 -12.89 -7.22
N ASP A 185 12.48 -12.94 -7.88
CA ASP A 185 13.21 -11.75 -8.35
C ASP A 185 12.46 -10.89 -9.39
N LEU A 186 11.50 -11.48 -10.12
CA LEU A 186 10.67 -10.74 -11.08
C LEU A 186 9.58 -9.90 -10.39
N PHE A 187 9.34 -10.06 -9.09
CA PHE A 187 8.34 -9.33 -8.33
C PHE A 187 8.74 -7.84 -8.24
N HIS A 188 7.79 -6.96 -8.52
CA HIS A 188 8.02 -5.52 -8.45
C HIS A 188 6.93 -4.83 -7.63
N TYR A 189 7.19 -4.68 -6.33
CA TYR A 189 6.23 -4.22 -5.33
C TYR A 189 5.45 -2.97 -5.74
N SER A 190 6.11 -1.91 -6.20
CA SER A 190 5.40 -0.67 -6.56
C SER A 190 4.46 -0.84 -7.76
N SER A 191 4.81 -1.73 -8.71
CA SER A 191 3.93 -2.04 -9.84
C SER A 191 2.77 -2.93 -9.41
N GLU A 192 3.05 -3.91 -8.54
CA GLU A 192 2.04 -4.77 -7.95
C GLU A 192 0.98 -3.95 -7.21
N SER A 193 1.41 -3.06 -6.29
CA SER A 193 0.52 -2.20 -5.50
C SER A 193 -0.43 -1.39 -6.39
N VAL A 194 0.09 -0.74 -7.44
CA VAL A 194 -0.72 0.00 -8.41
C VAL A 194 -1.66 -0.91 -9.21
N SER A 195 -1.19 -2.09 -9.63
CA SER A 195 -2.00 -3.06 -10.36
C SER A 195 -3.13 -3.62 -9.50
N HIS A 196 -2.88 -3.82 -8.20
CA HIS A 196 -3.85 -4.34 -7.24
C HIS A 196 -4.99 -3.35 -7.01
N THR A 197 -4.69 -2.07 -6.77
CA THR A 197 -5.72 -1.02 -6.68
C THR A 197 -6.59 -0.95 -7.95
N ARG A 198 -5.98 -1.12 -9.13
CA ARG A 198 -6.70 -1.20 -10.41
C ARG A 198 -7.59 -2.44 -10.49
N ASN A 199 -7.10 -3.59 -10.01
CA ASN A 199 -7.89 -4.83 -9.93
C ASN A 199 -9.11 -4.65 -9.03
N LEU A 200 -8.94 -4.08 -7.84
CA LEU A 200 -10.05 -3.82 -6.92
C LEU A 200 -11.08 -2.88 -7.55
N THR A 201 -10.63 -1.78 -8.14
CA THR A 201 -11.52 -0.82 -8.84
C THR A 201 -12.35 -1.52 -9.91
N PHE A 202 -11.72 -2.39 -10.70
CA PHE A 202 -12.35 -3.09 -11.79
C PHE A 202 -13.29 -4.21 -11.32
N LEU A 203 -12.79 -5.13 -10.48
CA LEU A 203 -13.55 -6.28 -10.00
C LEU A 203 -14.73 -5.85 -9.13
N LYS A 204 -14.52 -4.97 -8.14
CA LYS A 204 -15.62 -4.51 -7.27
C LYS A 204 -16.73 -3.84 -8.07
N LYS A 205 -16.39 -3.06 -9.10
CA LYS A 205 -17.38 -2.45 -10.02
C LYS A 205 -18.26 -3.49 -10.73
N HIS A 206 -17.67 -4.58 -11.24
CA HIS A 206 -18.41 -5.58 -12.01
C HIS A 206 -19.13 -6.60 -11.11
N MET A 207 -18.52 -6.95 -9.99
CA MET A 207 -19.05 -7.91 -9.01
C MET A 207 -20.05 -7.27 -8.03
N GLY A 208 -19.97 -5.95 -7.83
CA GLY A 208 -20.82 -5.22 -6.88
C GLY A 208 -20.32 -5.23 -5.43
N GLY A 209 -19.03 -5.46 -5.20
CA GLY A 209 -18.43 -5.51 -3.86
C GLY A 209 -17.21 -6.45 -3.78
N PRO A 210 -16.67 -6.67 -2.57
CA PRO A 210 -17.14 -6.13 -1.29
C PRO A 210 -16.71 -4.67 -1.08
N TYR A 211 -17.55 -3.89 -0.40
CA TYR A 211 -17.27 -2.49 -0.04
C TYR A 211 -17.24 -2.35 1.49
N PHE A 212 -16.31 -1.53 1.98
CA PHE A 212 -16.10 -1.28 3.39
C PHE A 212 -16.07 0.21 3.62
N ASP A 213 -16.49 0.64 4.81
CA ASP A 213 -16.37 2.03 5.23
C ASP A 213 -14.92 2.31 5.65
N LEU A 214 -14.12 2.78 4.68
CA LEU A 214 -12.70 3.03 4.89
C LEU A 214 -12.44 4.16 5.88
N GLU A 215 -13.37 5.12 6.00
CA GLU A 215 -13.25 6.22 6.94
C GLU A 215 -13.48 5.73 8.37
N ASP A 216 -14.53 4.92 8.60
CA ASP A 216 -14.79 4.33 9.93
C ASP A 216 -13.62 3.44 10.39
N ILE A 217 -13.04 2.65 9.47
CA ILE A 217 -11.86 1.83 9.77
C ILE A 217 -10.67 2.70 10.21
N TRP A 218 -10.43 3.80 9.50
CA TRP A 218 -9.31 4.71 9.80
C TRP A 218 -9.54 5.54 11.06
N ASP A 219 -10.75 6.04 11.27
CA ASP A 219 -11.13 6.80 12.47
C ASP A 219 -11.08 5.90 13.72
N GLN A 220 -11.48 4.61 13.60
CA GLN A 220 -11.30 3.63 14.66
C GLN A 220 -9.82 3.36 14.96
N HIS A 221 -8.98 3.23 13.93
CA HIS A 221 -7.55 3.02 14.09
C HIS A 221 -6.90 4.16 14.89
N THR A 222 -7.11 5.40 14.43
CA THR A 222 -6.56 6.60 15.06
C THR A 222 -7.12 6.83 16.46
N TYR A 223 -8.39 6.48 16.71
CA TYR A 223 -8.96 6.49 18.06
C TYR A 223 -8.15 5.61 19.02
N PHE A 224 -7.77 4.39 18.61
CA PHE A 224 -6.97 3.51 19.46
C PHE A 224 -5.54 4.00 19.68
N GLU A 225 -4.94 4.67 18.70
CA GLU A 225 -3.60 5.23 18.81
C GLU A 225 -3.53 6.48 19.71
N PHE A 226 -4.44 7.43 19.51
CA PHE A 226 -4.32 8.77 20.11
C PHE A 226 -5.22 8.98 21.33
N ALA A 227 -6.46 8.50 21.27
CA ALA A 227 -7.45 8.74 22.33
C ALA A 227 -7.41 7.64 23.41
N GLU A 228 -7.55 6.37 23.02
CA GLU A 228 -7.51 5.26 23.97
C GLU A 228 -6.08 4.86 24.35
N ARG A 229 -5.12 5.05 23.45
CA ARG A 229 -3.70 4.69 23.61
C ARG A 229 -3.49 3.19 23.92
N SER A 230 -4.03 2.32 23.07
CA SER A 230 -3.99 0.87 23.24
C SER A 230 -3.29 0.16 22.08
N VAL A 231 -2.05 -0.30 22.34
CA VAL A 231 -1.25 -1.08 21.36
C VAL A 231 -2.01 -2.32 20.87
N GLU A 232 -2.66 -3.05 21.79
CA GLU A 232 -3.38 -4.28 21.45
C GLU A 232 -4.54 -4.01 20.49
N LYS A 233 -5.35 -2.99 20.78
CA LYS A 233 -6.49 -2.62 19.93
C LYS A 233 -6.03 -2.06 18.59
N THR A 234 -5.02 -1.20 18.57
CA THR A 234 -4.38 -0.70 17.34
C THR A 234 -3.91 -1.87 16.46
N MET A 235 -3.11 -2.79 17.01
CA MET A 235 -2.64 -3.96 16.26
C MET A 235 -3.78 -4.90 15.85
N GLY A 236 -4.87 -4.96 16.61
CA GLY A 236 -6.08 -5.70 16.29
C GLY A 236 -6.81 -5.17 15.05
N THR A 237 -6.59 -3.90 14.68
CA THR A 237 -7.16 -3.31 13.47
C THR A 237 -6.40 -3.61 12.19
N MET A 238 -5.20 -4.17 12.28
CA MET A 238 -4.30 -4.40 11.15
C MET A 238 -4.37 -5.83 10.61
N VAL A 239 -3.87 -6.02 9.38
CA VAL A 239 -3.69 -7.34 8.72
C VAL A 239 -2.56 -8.16 9.36
N GLU A 240 -2.28 -9.34 8.81
CA GLU A 240 -1.25 -10.25 9.34
C GLU A 240 0.17 -9.78 9.09
N GLU A 241 0.44 -9.17 7.93
CA GLU A 241 1.75 -8.59 7.60
C GLU A 241 1.65 -7.06 7.42
N PRO A 242 1.42 -6.28 8.50
CA PRO A 242 1.27 -4.85 8.38
C PRO A 242 2.62 -4.12 8.41
N TYR A 243 2.65 -2.88 7.94
CA TYR A 243 3.80 -2.01 8.20
C TYR A 243 3.46 -0.53 8.25
N VAL A 244 4.27 0.25 8.96
CA VAL A 244 4.16 1.71 9.02
C VAL A 244 5.51 2.31 8.71
N ASN A 245 5.53 3.30 7.82
CA ASN A 245 6.70 4.11 7.51
C ASN A 245 6.42 5.57 7.87
N HIS A 246 7.01 6.04 8.96
CA HIS A 246 7.12 7.45 9.31
C HIS A 246 8.38 8.02 8.65
N ILE A 247 8.20 8.68 7.52
CA ILE A 247 9.30 9.17 6.69
C ILE A 247 9.58 10.63 7.10
N PRO A 248 10.79 10.94 7.62
CA PRO A 248 12.04 10.22 7.31
C PRO A 248 12.65 9.34 8.42
N THR A 249 11.99 9.11 9.55
CA THR A 249 12.66 8.71 10.80
C THR A 249 12.45 7.27 11.26
N ALA A 250 11.24 6.73 11.18
CA ALA A 250 10.86 5.54 11.97
C ALA A 250 9.79 4.67 11.28
N GLY A 251 9.47 3.53 11.91
CA GLY A 251 8.48 2.60 11.41
C GLY A 251 8.62 1.21 11.99
N GLY A 252 7.86 0.27 11.44
CA GLY A 252 7.93 -1.15 11.78
C GLY A 252 7.28 -1.99 10.69
N ILE A 253 7.88 -3.16 10.40
CA ILE A 253 7.39 -4.12 9.39
C ILE A 253 7.07 -5.45 10.07
N GLY A 254 5.87 -5.98 9.80
CA GLY A 254 5.30 -7.16 10.44
C GLY A 254 4.77 -6.87 11.84
N ARG A 255 3.89 -7.73 12.35
CA ARG A 255 3.20 -7.49 13.63
C ARG A 255 4.15 -7.35 14.82
N GLY A 256 5.24 -8.11 14.84
CA GLY A 256 6.23 -8.11 15.91
C GLY A 256 6.94 -6.75 16.05
N HIS A 257 7.62 -6.30 14.99
CA HIS A 257 8.34 -5.03 15.02
C HIS A 257 7.39 -3.84 15.15
N LEU A 258 6.23 -3.90 14.52
CA LEU A 258 5.27 -2.80 14.61
C LEU A 258 4.64 -2.69 16.01
N SER A 259 4.33 -3.81 16.68
CA SER A 259 3.90 -3.79 18.08
C SER A 259 4.97 -3.22 19.00
N HIS A 260 6.25 -3.52 18.75
CA HIS A 260 7.37 -2.96 19.48
C HIS A 260 7.47 -1.44 19.26
N PHE A 261 7.40 -1.00 18.00
CA PHE A 261 7.36 0.41 17.64
C PHE A 261 6.22 1.16 18.35
N TYR A 262 4.98 0.65 18.26
CA TYR A 262 3.85 1.28 18.91
C TYR A 262 3.97 1.37 20.43
N ARG A 263 4.43 0.29 21.06
CA ARG A 263 4.57 0.24 22.52
C ARG A 263 5.66 1.16 23.05
N HIS A 264 6.79 1.27 22.36
CA HIS A 264 7.99 1.90 22.92
C HIS A 264 8.33 3.27 22.33
N HIS A 265 7.85 3.54 21.11
CA HIS A 265 8.26 4.71 20.35
C HIS A 265 7.11 5.63 19.97
N PHE A 266 5.85 5.16 19.89
CA PHE A 266 4.76 5.98 19.35
C PHE A 266 3.63 6.30 20.34
N ILE A 267 2.77 5.33 20.65
CA ILE A 267 1.45 5.57 21.28
C ILE A 267 1.53 6.35 22.60
N PHE A 268 2.59 6.12 23.38
CA PHE A 268 2.76 6.75 24.70
C PHE A 268 3.74 7.94 24.70
N ASN A 269 4.42 8.22 23.59
CA ASN A 269 5.49 9.23 23.51
C ASN A 269 5.01 10.58 22.98
N ASN A 270 3.72 10.70 22.62
CA ASN A 270 3.14 11.96 22.16
C ASN A 270 2.88 12.93 23.34
N PRO A 271 3.20 14.24 23.21
CA PRO A 271 2.75 15.32 24.09
C PRO A 271 1.27 15.24 24.46
N ASP A 272 0.95 15.72 25.66
CA ASP A 272 -0.42 15.66 26.16
C ASP A 272 -1.33 16.69 25.45
N ASP A 273 -0.73 17.74 24.90
CA ASP A 273 -1.37 18.74 24.05
C ASP A 273 -1.25 18.43 22.55
N THR A 274 -0.95 17.19 22.18
CA THR A 274 -0.92 16.78 20.77
C THR A 274 -2.32 16.88 20.16
N GLU A 275 -2.41 17.61 19.05
CA GLU A 275 -3.65 17.80 18.29
C GLU A 275 -3.42 17.49 16.79
N LEU A 276 -4.42 16.85 16.20
CA LEU A 276 -4.51 16.57 14.76
C LEU A 276 -5.63 17.43 14.15
N GLU A 277 -5.26 18.39 13.32
CA GLU A 277 -6.23 19.22 12.58
C GLU A 277 -6.32 18.71 11.14
N LEU A 278 -7.39 17.98 10.81
CA LEU A 278 -7.62 17.47 9.45
C LEU A 278 -7.85 18.65 8.48
N VAL A 279 -7.06 18.70 7.42
CA VAL A 279 -7.16 19.71 6.36
C VAL A 279 -7.99 19.17 5.20
N SER A 280 -7.67 17.96 4.74
CA SER A 280 -8.35 17.31 3.64
C SER A 280 -8.29 15.80 3.79
N ARG A 281 -9.29 15.12 3.23
CA ARG A 281 -9.36 13.66 3.15
C ARG A 281 -9.77 13.24 1.74
N THR A 282 -9.03 12.30 1.16
CA THR A 282 -9.36 11.66 -0.11
C THR A 282 -9.51 10.15 0.08
N VAL A 283 -10.68 9.61 -0.26
CA VAL A 283 -10.98 8.18 -0.14
C VAL A 283 -10.92 7.51 -1.51
N GLY A 284 -10.05 6.52 -1.64
CA GLY A 284 -9.93 5.64 -2.81
C GLY A 284 -10.70 4.32 -2.64
N ILE A 285 -10.42 3.36 -3.52
CA ILE A 285 -11.04 2.02 -3.45
C ILE A 285 -10.50 1.16 -2.29
N ASP A 286 -9.26 1.46 -1.86
CA ASP A 286 -8.45 0.67 -0.92
C ASP A 286 -7.57 1.55 0.00
N ARG A 287 -7.82 2.87 0.03
CA ARG A 287 -6.95 3.79 0.78
C ARG A 287 -7.64 5.06 1.21
N VAL A 288 -7.18 5.62 2.32
CA VAL A 288 -7.50 6.96 2.80
C VAL A 288 -6.23 7.79 2.73
N ILE A 289 -6.33 9.00 2.20
CA ILE A 289 -5.23 9.97 2.15
C ILE A 289 -5.66 11.19 2.96
N ASP A 290 -4.98 11.43 4.08
CA ASP A 290 -5.23 12.58 4.94
C ASP A 290 -4.09 13.59 4.82
N GLU A 291 -4.46 14.84 4.60
CA GLU A 291 -3.60 15.99 4.89
C GLU A 291 -4.05 16.58 6.23
N PHE A 292 -3.15 16.73 7.17
CA PHE A 292 -3.47 17.27 8.50
C PHE A 292 -2.32 18.08 9.08
N VAL A 293 -2.60 18.96 10.02
CA VAL A 293 -1.57 19.66 10.81
C VAL A 293 -1.41 18.96 12.15
N PHE A 294 -0.20 18.45 12.39
CA PHE A 294 0.22 17.90 13.68
C PHE A 294 0.75 19.04 14.55
N SER A 295 0.09 19.30 15.68
CA SER A 295 0.45 20.38 16.62
C SER A 295 0.79 19.81 17.99
N PHE A 296 1.83 20.33 18.63
CA PHE A 296 2.23 19.94 19.99
C PHE A 296 3.19 20.95 20.63
N THR A 297 3.32 20.92 21.94
CA THR A 297 4.46 21.52 22.65
C THR A 297 5.50 20.45 22.95
N HIS A 298 6.76 20.67 22.57
CA HIS A 298 7.84 19.69 22.73
C HIS A 298 8.30 19.55 24.20
N THR A 299 7.46 18.89 25.00
CA THR A 299 7.57 18.74 26.47
C THR A 299 8.15 17.40 26.90
N LYS A 300 8.14 16.40 26.01
CA LYS A 300 8.78 15.08 26.18
C LYS A 300 9.52 14.71 24.90
N GLU A 301 10.43 13.73 24.98
CA GLU A 301 11.11 13.21 23.80
C GLU A 301 10.11 12.48 22.90
N ILE A 302 10.11 12.82 21.61
CA ILE A 302 9.24 12.25 20.57
C ILE A 302 10.15 11.57 19.55
N ASP A 303 10.76 10.47 19.93
CA ASP A 303 11.81 9.80 19.16
C ASP A 303 11.36 9.33 17.76
N TRP A 304 10.09 8.99 17.58
CA TRP A 304 9.54 8.71 16.26
C TRP A 304 9.53 9.91 15.31
N LEU A 305 9.52 11.16 15.82
CA LEU A 305 9.48 12.40 15.02
C LEU A 305 10.84 13.14 15.03
N LEU A 306 11.52 13.10 16.17
CA LEU A 306 12.74 13.81 16.50
C LEU A 306 13.70 12.89 17.27
N PRO A 307 14.29 11.87 16.61
CA PRO A 307 15.18 10.92 17.27
C PRO A 307 16.32 11.61 18.03
N GLY A 308 16.42 11.37 19.33
CA GLY A 308 17.50 11.85 20.18
C GLY A 308 17.47 13.35 20.52
N VAL A 309 16.35 14.06 20.30
CA VAL A 309 16.20 15.47 20.67
C VAL A 309 15.43 15.58 21.99
N PRO A 310 16.05 16.06 23.08
CA PRO A 310 15.36 16.28 24.36
C PRO A 310 14.31 17.40 24.26
N PRO A 311 13.37 17.47 25.22
CA PRO A 311 12.33 18.51 25.26
C PRO A 311 12.90 19.92 25.14
N THR A 312 12.35 20.71 24.22
CA THR A 312 12.76 22.11 23.99
C THR A 312 11.77 23.13 24.54
N GLY A 313 10.57 22.68 24.93
CA GLY A 313 9.47 23.55 25.40
C GLY A 313 8.84 24.43 24.31
N LYS A 314 9.22 24.26 23.04
CA LYS A 314 8.68 25.05 21.94
C LYS A 314 7.44 24.41 21.35
N ALA A 315 6.48 25.24 20.96
CA ALA A 315 5.33 24.82 20.18
C ALA A 315 5.75 24.54 18.73
N VAL A 316 5.23 23.46 18.18
CA VAL A 316 5.45 23.02 16.80
C VAL A 316 4.09 22.80 16.13
N ARG A 317 3.94 23.29 14.90
CA ARG A 317 2.83 22.97 13.99
C ARG A 317 3.39 22.63 12.63
N VAL A 318 3.08 21.45 12.13
CA VAL A 318 3.68 20.94 10.88
C VAL A 318 2.64 20.16 10.07
N PRO A 319 2.52 20.42 8.76
CA PRO A 319 1.69 19.61 7.88
C PRO A 319 2.25 18.20 7.72
N PHE A 320 1.35 17.23 7.76
CA PHE A 320 1.58 15.81 7.52
C PHE A 320 0.72 15.37 6.35
N THR A 321 1.23 14.39 5.59
CA THR A 321 0.44 13.62 4.64
C THR A 321 0.51 12.15 5.05
N SER A 322 -0.63 11.53 5.31
CA SER A 322 -0.74 10.10 5.53
C SER A 322 -1.41 9.42 4.33
N VAL A 323 -0.81 8.34 3.85
CA VAL A 323 -1.39 7.44 2.85
C VAL A 323 -1.59 6.09 3.51
N VAL A 324 -2.84 5.80 3.86
CA VAL A 324 -3.26 4.61 4.60
C VAL A 324 -3.90 3.62 3.63
N ASN A 325 -3.32 2.43 3.47
CA ASN A 325 -3.90 1.36 2.66
C ASN A 325 -4.66 0.37 3.55
N ILE A 326 -5.84 -0.03 3.10
CA ILE A 326 -6.77 -0.90 3.81
C ILE A 326 -7.11 -2.08 2.91
N ARG A 327 -7.13 -3.28 3.49
CA ARG A 327 -7.61 -4.51 2.87
C ARG A 327 -8.83 -4.97 3.65
N GLY A 328 -9.98 -4.99 2.98
CA GLY A 328 -11.23 -5.35 3.62
C GLY A 328 -11.56 -4.45 4.82
N ASP A 329 -11.64 -5.04 6.01
CA ASP A 329 -11.92 -4.35 7.26
C ASP A 329 -10.67 -4.08 8.15
N ARG A 330 -9.47 -4.24 7.57
CA ARG A 330 -8.18 -4.11 8.25
C ARG A 330 -7.22 -3.18 7.55
N LEU A 331 -6.43 -2.45 8.33
CA LEU A 331 -5.36 -1.62 7.83
C LEU A 331 -4.16 -2.50 7.41
N TYR A 332 -3.64 -2.28 6.19
CA TYR A 332 -2.43 -2.95 5.71
C TYR A 332 -1.19 -2.13 6.03
N HIS A 333 -1.10 -0.92 5.49
CA HIS A 333 0.09 -0.11 5.68
C HIS A 333 -0.16 1.38 5.73
N GLU A 334 0.81 2.10 6.28
CA GLU A 334 0.81 3.56 6.34
C GLU A 334 2.11 4.13 5.82
N HIS A 335 2.01 5.15 4.97
CA HIS A 335 3.11 6.02 4.62
C HIS A 335 2.79 7.42 5.11
N ILE A 336 3.51 7.87 6.14
CA ILE A 336 3.30 9.18 6.75
C ILE A 336 4.56 10.00 6.51
N ALA A 337 4.39 11.19 5.91
CA ALA A 337 5.49 12.08 5.58
C ALA A 337 5.24 13.50 6.07
N TRP A 338 6.32 14.19 6.43
CA TRP A 338 6.31 15.60 6.84
C TRP A 338 7.63 16.29 6.46
N ASP A 339 7.65 17.62 6.59
CA ASP A 339 8.85 18.43 6.40
C ASP A 339 9.68 18.51 7.69
N GLN A 340 10.67 17.62 7.81
CA GLN A 340 11.59 17.61 8.96
C GLN A 340 12.35 18.93 9.14
N ALA A 341 12.70 19.63 8.04
CA ALA A 341 13.45 20.87 8.13
C ALA A 341 12.60 21.96 8.80
N SER A 342 11.32 22.06 8.46
CA SER A 342 10.39 22.98 9.12
C SER A 342 10.14 22.64 10.59
N VAL A 343 10.18 21.36 10.98
CA VAL A 343 10.15 20.98 12.41
C VAL A 343 11.40 21.51 13.12
N LEU A 344 12.60 21.27 12.57
CA LEU A 344 13.86 21.71 13.16
C LEU A 344 13.99 23.25 13.22
N VAL A 345 13.46 23.98 12.24
CA VAL A 345 13.37 25.46 12.28
C VAL A 345 12.53 25.92 13.47
N GLN A 346 11.35 25.33 13.68
CA GLN A 346 10.47 25.70 14.80
C GLN A 346 11.12 25.40 16.16
N LEU A 347 11.91 24.32 16.24
CA LEU A 347 12.68 23.99 17.44
C LEU A 347 13.92 24.87 17.63
N GLY A 348 14.30 25.68 16.63
CA GLY A 348 15.53 26.48 16.63
C GLY A 348 16.81 25.65 16.55
N LEU A 349 16.72 24.48 15.91
CA LEU A 349 17.83 23.55 15.70
C LEU A 349 18.38 23.60 14.27
N MET A 350 17.64 24.22 13.34
CA MET A 350 18.08 24.43 11.96
C MET A 350 18.69 25.83 11.79
N PRO A 351 19.97 25.94 11.38
CA PRO A 351 20.55 27.22 10.97
C PRO A 351 19.80 27.82 9.78
N GLU A 352 19.63 29.15 9.75
CA GLU A 352 19.01 29.83 8.61
C GLU A 352 19.87 29.70 7.34
N TYR A 353 21.18 29.59 7.50
CA TYR A 353 22.16 29.50 6.43
C TYR A 353 23.05 28.26 6.61
N LEU A 354 23.23 27.50 5.53
CA LEU A 354 24.15 26.37 5.46
C LEU A 354 25.35 26.70 4.56
N PRO A 355 26.52 26.08 4.79
CA PRO A 355 27.67 26.23 3.91
C PRO A 355 27.34 25.82 2.47
N TYR A 356 27.81 26.60 1.50
CA TYR A 356 27.78 26.27 0.08
C TYR A 356 29.22 26.10 -0.43
N PRO A 357 29.75 24.86 -0.51
CA PRO A 357 31.18 24.63 -0.76
C PRO A 357 31.56 24.63 -2.26
N TYR A 358 30.62 24.97 -3.15
CA TYR A 358 30.82 24.87 -4.59
C TYR A 358 31.09 26.25 -5.22
N PRO A 359 31.77 26.32 -6.37
CA PRO A 359 31.81 27.54 -7.18
C PRO A 359 30.40 27.95 -7.64
N LEU A 360 30.21 29.24 -7.91
CA LEU A 360 29.02 29.73 -8.59
C LEU A 360 29.03 29.33 -10.07
N SER A 361 27.88 29.44 -10.74
CA SER A 361 27.71 29.04 -12.15
C SER A 361 28.64 29.76 -13.12
N ASP A 362 29.11 30.96 -12.76
CA ASP A 362 30.08 31.75 -13.54
C ASP A 362 31.54 31.44 -13.18
N GLY A 363 31.78 30.46 -12.31
CA GLY A 363 33.10 30.06 -11.84
C GLY A 363 33.61 30.85 -10.63
N THR A 364 32.83 31.79 -10.09
CA THR A 364 33.23 32.57 -8.91
C THR A 364 33.42 31.65 -7.68
N ILE A 365 34.52 31.87 -6.97
CA ILE A 365 34.85 31.20 -5.69
C ILE A 365 34.89 32.22 -4.55
N PRO A 366 34.71 31.80 -3.28
CA PRO A 366 34.81 32.71 -2.15
C PRO A 366 36.18 33.40 -2.08
N GLY A 367 36.18 34.67 -1.66
CA GLY A 367 37.40 35.39 -1.34
C GLY A 367 38.23 34.72 -0.25
N LYS A 368 39.52 35.07 -0.15
CA LYS A 368 40.40 34.54 0.89
C LYS A 368 39.85 34.85 2.29
N GLY A 369 39.69 33.83 3.13
CA GLY A 369 39.13 33.97 4.48
C GLY A 369 37.60 34.04 4.53
N LYS A 370 36.92 33.76 3.42
CA LYS A 370 35.46 33.82 3.30
C LYS A 370 34.87 32.50 2.84
N ARG A 371 33.56 32.34 3.03
CA ARG A 371 32.76 31.20 2.55
C ARG A 371 31.47 31.67 1.91
N PHE A 372 30.93 30.83 1.03
CA PHE A 372 29.56 31.00 0.57
C PHE A 372 28.58 30.30 1.50
N GLU A 373 27.41 30.90 1.65
CA GLU A 373 26.29 30.38 2.40
C GLU A 373 25.02 30.41 1.59
N TYR A 374 24.22 29.37 1.75
CA TYR A 374 22.91 29.17 1.15
C TYR A 374 21.82 29.29 2.22
N LYS A 375 20.78 30.07 1.96
CA LYS A 375 19.63 30.19 2.86
C LYS A 375 18.71 28.98 2.72
N VAL A 376 18.48 28.27 3.83
CA VAL A 376 17.67 27.04 3.88
C VAL A 376 16.23 27.32 3.43
N PRO A 377 15.61 26.47 2.58
CA PRO A 377 14.28 26.70 2.04
C PRO A 377 13.22 26.02 2.93
N ALA A 378 13.24 26.32 4.24
CA ALA A 378 12.33 25.74 5.23
C ALA A 378 11.53 26.85 5.91
N ALA A 379 10.19 26.77 5.84
CA ALA A 379 9.31 27.85 6.29
C ALA A 379 8.87 27.72 7.76
N GLY A 380 9.21 26.61 8.43
CA GLY A 380 8.80 26.40 9.82
C GLY A 380 7.28 26.38 9.96
N ALA A 381 6.75 27.13 10.94
CA ALA A 381 5.31 27.19 11.22
C ALA A 381 4.48 27.82 10.08
N ASP A 382 5.11 28.55 9.16
CA ASP A 382 4.41 29.14 8.02
C ASP A 382 3.90 28.09 7.03
N THR A 383 4.50 26.89 7.02
CA THR A 383 3.97 25.74 6.25
C THR A 383 2.56 25.36 6.71
N ALA A 384 2.33 25.27 8.03
CA ALA A 384 1.02 24.99 8.61
C ALA A 384 0.02 26.12 8.38
N LYS A 385 0.44 27.38 8.49
CA LYS A 385 -0.44 28.52 8.16
C LYS A 385 -0.89 28.47 6.70
N LYS A 386 0.04 28.21 5.77
CA LYS A 386 -0.21 28.25 4.33
C LYS A 386 -1.18 27.16 3.88
N ILE A 387 -1.11 25.96 4.45
CA ILE A 387 -2.01 24.86 4.10
C ILE A 387 -3.43 25.09 4.66
N LEU A 388 -3.55 25.69 5.86
CA LEU A 388 -4.83 26.02 6.48
C LEU A 388 -5.51 27.25 5.86
N ASP A 389 -4.72 28.26 5.52
CA ASP A 389 -5.18 29.46 4.82
C ASP A 389 -4.19 29.82 3.71
N ARG A 390 -4.64 29.63 2.46
CA ARG A 390 -3.86 29.94 1.24
C ARG A 390 -3.39 31.39 1.17
N ASN A 391 -4.01 32.32 1.90
CA ASN A 391 -3.68 33.74 1.90
C ASN A 391 -2.79 34.18 3.08
N SER A 392 -2.51 33.30 4.04
CA SER A 392 -1.82 33.64 5.29
C SER A 392 -0.35 34.02 5.11
N VAL A 393 0.32 33.46 4.11
CA VAL A 393 1.75 33.68 3.80
C VAL A 393 1.91 33.90 2.30
N PRO A 394 2.66 34.91 1.83
CA PRO A 394 2.85 35.14 0.40
C PRO A 394 3.55 33.97 -0.29
N SER A 395 3.10 33.63 -1.50
CA SER A 395 3.78 32.63 -2.33
C SER A 395 5.05 33.21 -2.96
N ASN A 396 6.02 32.35 -3.29
CA ASN A 396 7.21 32.68 -4.09
C ASN A 396 8.30 33.54 -3.43
N GLU A 397 8.19 33.91 -2.15
CA GLU A 397 9.24 34.71 -1.47
C GLU A 397 10.61 34.02 -1.48
N MET A 398 10.63 32.69 -1.34
CA MET A 398 11.88 31.91 -1.33
C MET A 398 12.63 31.93 -2.66
N PHE A 399 11.99 32.25 -3.80
CA PHE A 399 12.71 32.44 -5.07
C PHE A 399 13.66 33.64 -5.05
N GLY A 400 13.48 34.56 -4.09
CA GLY A 400 14.39 35.66 -3.82
C GLY A 400 15.68 35.23 -3.11
N HIS A 401 15.77 34.03 -2.55
CA HIS A 401 16.96 33.57 -1.84
C HIS A 401 18.18 33.53 -2.79
N LYS A 402 19.32 34.05 -2.32
CA LYS A 402 20.60 34.06 -3.04
C LYS A 402 21.70 33.50 -2.17
N ILE A 403 22.72 32.92 -2.81
CA ILE A 403 23.98 32.64 -2.16
C ILE A 403 24.60 33.96 -1.71
N ARG A 404 25.09 34.01 -0.47
CA ARG A 404 25.83 35.15 0.07
C ARG A 404 27.26 34.75 0.40
N GLU A 405 28.17 35.71 0.37
CA GLU A 405 29.52 35.55 0.86
C GLU A 405 29.62 36.13 2.28
N VAL A 406 30.21 35.38 3.21
CA VAL A 406 30.46 35.79 4.60
C VAL A 406 31.89 35.47 5.01
N ASP A 407 32.39 36.17 6.03
CA ASP A 407 33.69 35.86 6.64
C ASP A 407 33.63 34.54 7.42
N ILE A 408 34.77 33.81 7.47
CA ILE A 408 34.91 32.53 8.18
C ILE A 408 35.13 32.72 9.68
#